data_AF-A0A1D6JJC1-F1
#
_entry.id   AF-A0A1D6JJC1-F1
#
_cell.length_a   1.000
_cell.length_b   1.000
_cell.length_c   1.000
_cell.angle_alpha   90.00
_cell.angle_beta   90.00
_cell.angle_gamma   90.00
#
_symmetry.space_group_name_H-M   'P 1'
#
loop_
_entity.id
_entity.type
_entity.pdbx_description
1 polymer ?
#
loop_
_entity_poly.entity_id
_entity_poly.type
_entity_poly.pdbx_seq_one_letter_code
_entity_poly.pdbx_strand_id
1 'polypeptide(L)'
;MMEPKFAALLWILWIIYKRRTLSNRAEQIYEQVCEILEDNAVNAEIDNSNSEVWVVTSWLRDHLLVPQERKNAFLWKKVEELIREDSRIDQYPKVIKGESKVVYEWQASGSLSAKIKKVQGARAKSRTGVGVIKFGEEMSASSLGEVREQGSCDLTREERSKDKVTCSD
;
A
#
# COMPACT_ATOMS: atom_id res chain seq x y z
N MET A 1 -25.04 47.26 28.93
CA MET A 1 -24.01 46.58 29.74
C MET A 1 -24.39 45.11 29.78
N MET A 2 -23.58 44.21 29.20
CA MET A 2 -23.90 42.77 29.16
C MET A 2 -23.52 42.15 30.51
N GLU A 3 -24.40 41.36 31.14
CA GLU A 3 -24.07 40.70 32.41
C GLU A 3 -22.88 39.75 32.24
N PRO A 4 -21.99 39.64 33.24
CA PRO A 4 -20.79 38.81 33.18
C PRO A 4 -21.11 37.32 32.92
N LYS A 5 -22.29 36.86 33.33
CA LYS A 5 -22.78 35.50 33.08
C LYS A 5 -23.04 35.23 31.59
N PHE A 6 -23.62 36.20 30.86
CA PHE A 6 -23.84 36.05 29.42
C PHE A 6 -22.51 36.05 28.66
N ALA A 7 -21.56 36.90 29.05
CA ALA A 7 -20.23 36.90 28.46
C ALA A 7 -19.52 35.55 28.65
N ALA A 8 -19.60 34.94 29.84
CA ALA A 8 -19.04 33.62 30.10
C ALA A 8 -19.70 32.52 29.24
N LEU A 9 -21.03 32.53 29.10
CA LEU A 9 -21.75 31.57 28.26
C LEU A 9 -21.37 31.70 26.78
N LEU A 10 -21.28 32.93 26.26
CA LEU A 10 -20.84 33.18 24.89
C LEU A 10 -19.41 32.71 24.65
N TRP A 11 -18.52 32.89 25.64
CA TRP A 11 -17.14 32.43 25.54
C TRP A 11 -17.02 30.91 25.53
N ILE A 12 -17.80 30.21 26.36
CA ILE A 12 -17.87 28.75 26.37
C ILE A 12 -18.41 28.24 25.03
N LEU A 13 -19.51 28.83 24.52
CA LEU A 13 -20.09 28.46 23.24
C LEU A 13 -19.09 28.67 22.10
N TRP A 14 -18.36 29.79 22.12
CA TRP A 14 -17.30 30.09 21.16
C TRP A 14 -16.18 29.05 21.18
N ILE A 15 -15.74 28.61 22.37
CA ILE A 15 -14.73 27.56 22.51
C ILE A 15 -15.24 26.24 21.93
N ILE A 16 -16.48 25.86 22.22
CA ILE A 16 -17.08 24.62 21.70
C ILE A 16 -17.20 24.69 20.18
N TYR A 17 -17.70 25.80 19.65
CA TYR A 17 -17.79 26.04 18.21
C TYR A 17 -16.42 25.92 17.55
N LYS A 18 -15.43 26.66 18.06
CA LYS A 18 -14.06 26.65 17.54
C LYS A 18 -13.45 25.24 17.57
N ARG A 19 -13.69 24.46 18.62
CA ARG A 19 -13.24 23.07 18.73
C ARG A 19 -13.90 22.19 17.66
N ARG A 20 -15.21 22.28 17.48
CA ARG A 20 -15.93 21.52 16.44
C ARG A 20 -15.45 21.87 15.04
N THR A 21 -15.28 23.16 14.72
CA THR A 21 -14.75 23.58 13.42
C THR A 21 -13.35 23.01 13.18
N LEU A 22 -12.50 22.98 14.21
CA LEU A 22 -11.17 22.38 14.13
C LEU A 22 -11.23 20.87 13.87
N SER A 23 -12.10 20.14 14.59
CA SER A 23 -12.31 18.70 14.38
C SER A 23 -12.82 18.40 12.97
N ASN A 24 -13.87 19.09 12.53
CA ASN A 24 -14.43 18.89 11.19
C ASN A 24 -13.39 19.16 10.09
N ARG A 25 -12.56 20.20 10.25
CA ARG A 25 -11.49 20.48 9.29
C ARG A 25 -10.39 19.41 9.34
N ALA A 26 -10.07 18.87 10.52
CA ALA A 26 -9.12 17.76 10.63
C ALA A 26 -9.66 16.49 9.94
N GLU A 27 -10.94 16.18 10.11
CA GLU A 27 -11.61 15.07 9.44
C GLU A 27 -11.55 15.20 7.91
N GLN A 28 -11.83 16.39 7.37
CA GLN A 28 -11.70 16.65 5.93
C GLN A 28 -10.27 16.45 5.41
N ILE A 29 -9.26 16.90 6.14
CA ILE A 29 -7.86 16.69 5.76
C ILE A 29 -7.51 15.20 5.81
N TYR A 30 -8.00 14.50 6.83
CA TYR A 30 -7.81 13.05 6.96
C TYR A 30 -8.45 12.28 5.79
N GLU A 31 -9.65 12.65 5.35
CA GLU A 31 -10.29 12.08 4.17
C GLU A 31 -9.42 12.29 2.92
N GLN A 32 -8.90 13.51 2.72
CA GLN A 32 -7.99 13.81 1.61
C GLN A 32 -6.68 13.00 1.67
N VAL A 33 -6.14 12.77 2.88
CA VAL A 33 -4.98 11.88 3.05
C VAL A 33 -5.33 10.45 2.61
N CYS A 34 -6.50 9.95 3.00
CA CYS A 34 -6.95 8.61 2.59
C CYS A 34 -7.08 8.51 1.07
N GLU A 35 -7.74 9.47 0.42
CA GLU A 35 -7.90 9.54 -1.03
C GLU A 35 -6.55 9.48 -1.75
N ILE A 36 -5.60 10.33 -1.34
CA ILE A 36 -4.26 10.37 -1.95
C ILE A 36 -3.51 9.04 -1.77
N LEU A 37 -3.58 8.44 -0.58
CA LEU A 37 -2.87 7.19 -0.29
C LEU A 37 -3.48 6.02 -1.06
N GLU A 38 -4.81 5.98 -1.16
CA GLU A 38 -5.54 4.97 -1.93
C GLU A 38 -5.25 5.11 -3.43
N ASP A 39 -5.34 6.31 -3.99
CA ASP A 39 -5.02 6.60 -5.39
C ASP A 39 -3.58 6.21 -5.74
N ASN A 40 -2.62 6.50 -4.86
CA ASN A 40 -1.23 6.11 -5.08
C ASN A 40 -1.04 4.59 -5.06
N ALA A 41 -1.75 3.88 -4.18
CA ALA A 41 -1.71 2.43 -4.14
C ALA A 41 -2.32 1.81 -5.40
N VAL A 42 -3.47 2.32 -5.86
CA VAL A 42 -4.13 1.85 -7.09
C VAL A 42 -3.26 2.11 -8.32
N ASN A 43 -2.69 3.31 -8.43
CA ASN A 43 -1.84 3.66 -9.56
C ASN A 43 -0.56 2.82 -9.62
N ALA A 44 0.03 2.49 -8.47
CA ALA A 44 1.21 1.62 -8.42
C ALA A 44 0.91 0.19 -8.92
N GLU A 45 -0.28 -0.34 -8.64
CA GLU A 45 -0.73 -1.64 -9.16
C GLU A 45 -0.93 -1.60 -10.68
N ILE A 46 -1.53 -0.52 -11.21
CA ILE A 46 -1.76 -0.35 -12.66
C ILE A 46 -0.45 -0.21 -13.42
N ASP A 47 0.46 0.62 -12.91
CA ASP A 47 1.73 0.89 -13.58
C ASP A 47 2.69 -0.29 -13.53
N ASN A 48 2.42 -1.31 -12.68
CA ASN A 48 3.19 -2.55 -12.46
C ASN A 48 4.71 -2.32 -12.40
N SER A 49 5.07 -1.12 -12.01
CA SER A 49 6.41 -0.59 -11.88
C SER A 49 6.58 -0.27 -10.41
N ASN A 50 7.84 -0.18 -9.95
CA ASN A 50 8.14 0.08 -8.54
C ASN A 50 7.83 1.56 -8.15
N SER A 51 6.67 2.08 -8.55
CA SER A 51 6.12 3.36 -8.13
C SER A 51 5.95 3.36 -6.61
N GLU A 52 6.21 4.51 -6.00
CA GLU A 52 6.19 4.65 -4.54
C GLU A 52 4.73 4.63 -4.04
N VAL A 53 4.33 3.50 -3.44
CA VAL A 53 3.02 3.29 -2.78
C VAL A 53 2.84 4.16 -1.52
N TRP A 54 3.90 4.83 -1.08
CA TRP A 54 3.97 5.57 0.17
C TRP A 54 4.21 7.06 -0.06
N VAL A 55 3.79 7.89 0.88
CA VAL A 55 3.87 9.36 0.77
C VAL A 55 4.53 9.95 2.01
N VAL A 56 5.39 10.96 1.82
CA VAL A 56 6.09 11.64 2.92
C VAL A 56 5.13 12.55 3.70
N THR A 57 5.15 12.49 5.04
CA THR A 57 4.22 13.29 5.87
C THR A 57 4.41 14.80 5.72
N SER A 58 5.65 15.26 5.51
CA SER A 58 5.92 16.68 5.27
C SER A 58 5.27 17.17 3.99
N TRP A 59 5.27 16.33 2.94
CA TRP A 59 4.62 16.67 1.68
C TRP A 59 3.10 16.77 1.85
N LEU A 60 2.46 15.81 2.54
CA LEU A 60 1.02 15.88 2.82
C LEU A 60 0.65 17.14 3.61
N ARG A 61 1.46 17.51 4.60
CA ARG A 61 1.27 18.77 5.33
C ARG A 61 1.34 19.98 4.43
N ASP A 62 2.38 20.06 3.61
CA ASP A 62 2.62 21.23 2.77
C ASP A 62 1.60 21.32 1.62
N HIS A 63 1.03 20.19 1.21
CA HIS A 63 0.03 20.10 0.15
C HIS A 63 -1.40 20.38 0.66
N LEU A 64 -1.79 19.82 1.81
CA LEU A 64 -3.17 19.85 2.30
C LEU A 64 -3.50 21.04 3.21
N LEU A 65 -2.50 21.59 3.90
CA LEU A 65 -2.68 22.72 4.81
C LEU A 65 -2.41 24.05 4.11
N VAL A 66 -3.38 24.97 4.18
CA VAL A 66 -3.12 26.34 3.74
C VAL A 66 -2.11 27.04 4.67
N PRO A 67 -1.38 28.09 4.23
CA PRO A 67 -0.35 28.74 5.05
C PRO A 67 -0.82 29.21 6.44
N GLN A 68 -2.09 29.57 6.59
CA GLN A 68 -2.68 29.94 7.88
C GLN A 68 -2.89 28.71 8.79
N GLU A 69 -3.31 27.59 8.23
CA GLU A 69 -3.53 26.32 8.92
C GLU A 69 -2.22 25.70 9.38
N ARG A 70 -1.12 25.89 8.63
CA ARG A 70 0.22 25.42 9.01
C ARG A 70 0.74 26.03 10.32
N LYS A 71 0.23 27.21 10.72
CA LYS A 71 0.54 27.81 12.02
C LYS A 71 -0.19 27.12 13.18
N ASN A 72 -1.26 26.38 12.89
CA ASN A 72 -2.07 25.70 13.88
C ASN A 72 -1.60 24.25 14.08
N ALA A 73 -0.63 24.07 14.98
CA ALA A 73 -0.09 22.74 15.30
C ALA A 73 -1.16 21.74 15.77
N PHE A 74 -2.26 22.20 16.37
CA PHE A 74 -3.33 21.32 16.86
C PHE A 74 -4.15 20.70 15.73
N LEU A 75 -4.27 21.37 14.58
CA LEU A 75 -5.02 20.83 13.44
C LEU A 75 -4.35 19.56 12.93
N TRP A 76 -3.05 19.66 12.59
CA TRP A 76 -2.30 18.51 12.10
C TRP A 76 -2.16 17.40 13.15
N LYS A 77 -2.00 17.77 14.43
CA LYS A 77 -1.97 16.78 15.53
C LYS A 77 -3.26 15.95 15.59
N LYS A 78 -4.42 16.57 15.30
CA LYS A 78 -5.70 15.84 15.26
C LYS A 78 -5.78 14.92 14.05
N VAL A 79 -5.27 15.33 12.90
CA VAL A 79 -5.13 14.48 11.71
C VAL A 79 -4.22 13.28 11.98
N GLU A 80 -3.07 13.49 12.63
CA GLU A 80 -2.16 12.40 13.02
C GLU A 80 -2.79 11.40 14.00
N GLU A 81 -3.70 11.86 14.88
CA GLU A 81 -4.47 10.99 15.76
C GLU A 81 -5.41 10.09 14.95
N LEU A 82 -6.18 10.68 14.02
CA LEU A 82 -7.08 9.93 13.14
C LEU A 82 -6.33 8.91 12.27
N ILE A 83 -5.19 9.30 11.70
CA ILE A 83 -4.35 8.39 10.90
C ILE A 83 -3.83 7.22 11.75
N ARG A 84 -3.40 7.48 12.98
CA ARG A 84 -2.87 6.43 13.87
C ARG A 84 -3.94 5.43 14.29
N GLU A 85 -5.19 5.90 14.40
CA GLU A 85 -6.34 5.06 14.75
C GLU A 85 -6.83 4.24 13.56
N ASP A 86 -6.54 4.66 12.32
CA ASP A 86 -6.91 3.92 11.12
C ASP A 86 -5.92 2.79 10.82
N SER A 87 -6.38 1.55 10.95
CA SER A 87 -5.59 0.35 10.64
C SER A 87 -5.26 0.18 9.17
N ARG A 88 -5.89 0.96 8.28
CA ARG A 88 -5.62 0.95 6.84
C ARG A 88 -4.35 1.71 6.47
N ILE A 89 -3.78 2.50 7.38
CA ILE A 89 -2.64 3.36 7.09
C ILE A 89 -1.45 2.94 7.96
N ASP A 90 -0.36 2.54 7.32
CA ASP A 90 0.90 2.27 8.01
C ASP A 90 1.77 3.53 8.07
N GLN A 91 2.27 3.83 9.27
CA GLN A 91 3.24 4.90 9.52
C GLN A 91 4.61 4.31 9.86
N TYR A 92 5.64 4.66 9.08
CA TYR A 92 7.00 4.21 9.38
C TYR A 92 8.08 5.19 8.91
N PRO A 93 9.27 5.18 9.53
CA PRO A 93 10.42 5.93 9.04
C PRO A 93 11.06 5.24 7.83
N LYS A 94 11.40 6.00 6.79
CA LYS A 94 12.05 5.55 5.56
C LYS A 94 13.20 6.49 5.21
N VAL A 95 14.34 5.93 4.82
CA VAL A 95 15.49 6.72 4.38
C VAL A 95 15.31 7.10 2.92
N ILE A 96 15.11 8.39 2.66
CA ILE A 96 14.92 8.95 1.33
C ILE A 96 16.09 9.88 1.05
N LYS A 97 16.89 9.57 0.03
CA LYS A 97 18.08 10.35 -0.36
C LYS A 97 19.05 10.61 0.81
N GLY A 98 19.18 9.66 1.75
CA GLY A 98 20.05 9.77 2.92
C GLY A 98 19.42 10.41 4.17
N GLU A 99 18.17 10.90 4.08
CA GLU A 99 17.45 11.48 5.22
C GLU A 99 16.35 10.52 5.71
N SER A 100 16.27 10.28 7.01
CA SER A 100 15.14 9.53 7.59
C SER A 100 13.90 10.42 7.66
N LYS A 101 12.87 10.07 6.87
CA LYS A 101 11.58 10.76 6.85
C LYS A 101 10.47 9.80 7.22
N VAL A 102 9.45 10.29 7.91
CA VAL A 102 8.25 9.51 8.17
C VAL A 102 7.42 9.48 6.89
N VAL A 103 6.87 8.31 6.57
CA VAL A 103 6.00 8.08 5.43
C VAL A 103 4.71 7.39 5.87
N TYR A 104 3.67 7.56 5.06
CA TYR A 104 2.39 6.85 5.18
C TYR A 104 2.17 5.96 3.97
N GLU A 105 1.62 4.77 4.19
CA GLU A 105 1.33 3.79 3.15
C GLU A 105 -0.06 3.20 3.34
N TRP A 106 -0.79 3.00 2.24
CA TRP A 106 -2.10 2.35 2.27
C TRP A 106 -1.96 0.83 2.38
N GLN A 107 -2.57 0.23 3.40
CA GLN A 107 -2.57 -1.21 3.68
C GLN A 107 -3.92 -1.88 3.40
N ALA A 108 -5.00 -1.14 3.15
CA ALA A 108 -6.34 -1.72 3.00
C ALA A 108 -6.52 -2.63 1.76
N SER A 109 -5.52 -2.68 0.86
CA SER A 109 -5.48 -3.64 -0.25
C SER A 109 -5.08 -5.04 0.24
N GLY A 110 -5.89 -5.58 1.14
CA GLY A 110 -5.74 -6.90 1.72
C GLY A 110 -6.05 -8.01 0.71
N SER A 111 -5.08 -8.36 -0.13
CA SER A 111 -4.86 -9.75 -0.57
C SER A 111 -3.45 -10.06 -1.12
N LEU A 112 -2.59 -9.08 -1.46
CA LEU A 112 -1.35 -9.41 -2.20
C LEU A 112 -0.02 -8.83 -1.68
N SER A 113 0.00 -7.84 -0.78
CA SER A 113 1.28 -7.28 -0.27
C SER A 113 1.90 -8.05 0.92
N ALA A 114 1.47 -9.29 1.18
CA ALA A 114 1.99 -10.08 2.30
C ALA A 114 3.24 -10.93 1.94
N LYS A 115 4.08 -10.58 0.95
CA LYS A 115 5.25 -11.40 0.58
C LYS A 115 6.49 -10.63 0.08
N ILE A 116 6.89 -9.55 0.74
CA ILE A 116 8.25 -9.02 0.56
C ILE A 116 8.94 -8.83 1.91
N LYS A 117 9.13 -9.94 2.64
CA LYS A 117 10.27 -10.10 3.56
C LYS A 117 11.22 -11.13 2.98
N LYS A 118 12.15 -10.62 2.15
CA LYS A 118 13.33 -11.31 1.66
C LYS A 118 14.30 -11.49 2.83
N VAL A 119 14.25 -12.63 3.51
CA VAL A 119 15.38 -13.12 4.32
C VAL A 119 16.12 -14.14 3.48
N GLN A 120 17.19 -13.68 2.82
CA GLN A 120 18.24 -14.56 2.31
C GLN A 120 19.11 -15.00 3.48
N GLY A 121 19.35 -16.31 3.61
CA GLY A 121 20.46 -16.82 4.40
C GLY A 121 20.18 -18.13 5.14
N ALA A 122 20.23 -19.27 4.43
CA ALA A 122 20.99 -20.47 4.83
C ALA A 122 20.60 -21.69 3.98
N ARG A 123 21.60 -22.17 3.24
CA ARG A 123 21.70 -23.41 2.47
C ARG A 123 21.64 -24.63 3.40
N ALA A 124 20.82 -25.66 3.07
CA ALA A 124 21.24 -27.07 2.99
C ALA A 124 20.07 -28.10 2.86
N LYS A 125 20.10 -28.82 1.73
CA LYS A 125 20.04 -30.30 1.59
C LYS A 125 18.69 -31.06 1.74
N SER A 126 18.15 -31.39 0.56
CA SER A 126 17.49 -32.64 0.11
C SER A 126 17.08 -33.71 1.14
N ARG A 127 15.84 -34.23 1.03
CA ARG A 127 15.55 -35.62 0.63
C ARG A 127 14.05 -35.86 0.36
N THR A 128 13.84 -36.78 -0.57
CA THR A 128 12.65 -37.38 -1.18
C THR A 128 11.51 -37.76 -0.22
N GLY A 129 10.27 -37.59 -0.69
CA GLY A 129 9.07 -38.21 -0.11
C GLY A 129 7.92 -38.21 -1.11
N VAL A 130 7.63 -39.38 -1.67
CA VAL A 130 6.53 -39.68 -2.60
C VAL A 130 5.18 -39.37 -1.94
N GLY A 131 4.30 -38.67 -2.67
CA GLY A 131 2.94 -38.35 -2.23
C GLY A 131 1.96 -38.38 -3.41
N VAL A 132 1.43 -39.56 -3.69
CA VAL A 132 0.29 -39.81 -4.57
C VAL A 132 -0.94 -39.10 -3.97
N ILE A 133 -1.56 -38.19 -4.72
CA ILE A 133 -2.96 -37.83 -4.49
C ILE A 133 -3.77 -38.07 -5.76
N LYS A 134 -4.68 -39.02 -5.60
CA LYS A 134 -5.68 -39.53 -6.52
C LYS A 134 -6.87 -38.57 -6.48
N PHE A 135 -7.27 -38.01 -7.62
CA PHE A 135 -8.60 -37.39 -7.76
C PHE A 135 -9.45 -38.31 -8.62
N GLY A 136 -10.48 -38.88 -8.00
CA GLY A 136 -11.51 -39.68 -8.65
C GLY A 136 -12.56 -38.80 -9.30
N GLU A 137 -12.73 -39.02 -10.60
CA GLU A 137 -13.97 -39.30 -11.35
C GLU A 137 -15.34 -39.02 -10.69
N GLU A 138 -16.19 -38.24 -11.38
CA GLU A 138 -17.54 -38.57 -11.89
C GLU A 138 -18.08 -37.34 -12.68
N MET A 139 -18.16 -37.35 -14.02
CA MET A 139 -19.16 -37.91 -14.95
C MET A 139 -20.48 -37.12 -15.13
N SER A 140 -20.64 -36.51 -16.31
CA SER A 140 -21.80 -36.58 -17.24
C SER A 140 -21.63 -35.53 -18.36
N ALA A 141 -21.29 -35.91 -19.61
CA ALA A 141 -22.19 -36.27 -20.74
C ALA A 141 -22.99 -35.05 -21.25
N SER A 142 -23.06 -34.64 -22.54
CA SER A 142 -22.70 -35.21 -23.84
C SER A 142 -22.75 -34.12 -24.93
N SER A 143 -21.96 -34.25 -26.01
CA SER A 143 -22.32 -34.09 -27.45
C SER A 143 -21.03 -33.90 -28.27
N LEU A 144 -20.51 -34.96 -28.93
CA LEU A 144 -20.75 -35.45 -30.31
C LEU A 144 -20.35 -34.48 -31.45
N GLY A 145 -19.47 -34.96 -32.34
CA GLY A 145 -19.06 -34.34 -33.61
C GLY A 145 -17.53 -34.24 -33.75
N GLU A 146 -16.79 -35.32 -34.04
CA GLU A 146 -16.50 -35.86 -35.38
C GLU A 146 -15.25 -35.25 -36.05
N VAL A 147 -14.14 -36.02 -35.97
CA VAL A 147 -13.19 -36.40 -37.04
C VAL A 147 -12.68 -35.31 -38.00
N ARG A 148 -11.36 -35.00 -37.98
CA ARG A 148 -10.33 -35.49 -38.95
C ARG A 148 -8.95 -34.77 -38.86
N GLU A 149 -7.93 -35.60 -39.13
CA GLU A 149 -6.59 -35.37 -39.71
C GLU A 149 -5.38 -34.86 -38.90
N GLN A 150 -4.30 -35.62 -39.13
CA GLN A 150 -2.96 -35.60 -38.59
C GLN A 150 -2.01 -34.79 -39.49
N GLY A 151 -0.89 -34.36 -38.91
CA GLY A 151 0.31 -33.90 -39.64
C GLY A 151 1.08 -32.91 -38.77
N SER A 152 1.91 -33.33 -37.82
CA SER A 152 3.27 -33.88 -38.00
C SER A 152 4.20 -32.93 -38.75
N CYS A 153 5.06 -32.24 -37.99
CA CYS A 153 6.42 -31.94 -38.40
C CYS A 153 7.29 -31.81 -37.14
N ASP A 154 8.19 -32.79 -37.02
CA ASP A 154 9.31 -32.85 -36.08
C ASP A 154 10.59 -32.39 -36.82
N LEU A 155 11.69 -32.23 -36.06
CA LEU A 155 13.09 -31.93 -36.48
C LEU A 155 13.48 -30.43 -36.56
N THR A 156 14.58 -29.91 -36.02
CA THR A 156 15.68 -30.43 -35.19
C THR A 156 16.59 -29.27 -34.74
N ARG A 157 17.36 -29.52 -33.67
CA ARG A 157 18.80 -29.21 -33.51
C ARG A 157 19.26 -27.81 -33.07
N GLU A 158 19.60 -27.79 -31.78
CA GLU A 158 20.80 -27.25 -31.11
C GLU A 158 21.86 -26.56 -32.01
N GLU A 159 22.19 -25.31 -31.70
CA GLU A 159 23.56 -24.80 -31.75
C GLU A 159 23.78 -23.85 -30.56
N ARG A 160 24.84 -24.17 -29.83
CA ARG A 160 25.27 -23.63 -28.55
C ARG A 160 26.34 -22.57 -28.84
N SER A 161 26.18 -21.36 -28.32
CA SER A 161 27.30 -20.43 -28.24
C SER A 161 27.16 -19.51 -27.04
N LYS A 162 27.99 -19.73 -26.02
CA LYS A 162 28.77 -18.64 -25.41
C LYS A 162 29.84 -19.17 -24.47
N ASP A 163 31.05 -18.72 -24.80
CA ASP A 163 32.29 -18.95 -24.11
C ASP A 163 32.39 -18.29 -22.74
N LYS A 164 33.40 -18.79 -22.01
CA LYS A 164 34.37 -18.01 -21.23
C LYS A 164 33.97 -17.64 -19.80
N VAL A 165 34.43 -18.44 -18.83
CA VAL A 165 35.06 -17.88 -17.64
C VAL A 165 36.32 -18.68 -17.27
N THR A 166 37.42 -17.94 -17.28
CA THR A 166 38.75 -18.17 -16.70
C THR A 166 38.74 -18.65 -15.25
N CYS A 167 39.73 -19.45 -14.84
CA CYS A 167 40.40 -19.25 -13.56
C CYS A 167 41.82 -19.80 -13.59
N SER A 168 42.75 -18.93 -13.19
CA SER A 168 44.12 -19.26 -12.78
C SER A 168 44.11 -19.85 -11.37
N ASP A 169 44.96 -20.82 -11.11
CA ASP A 169 46.16 -20.70 -10.26
C ASP A 169 47.09 -21.90 -10.54
#